data_AF-A0A357T566-F1
#
_entry.id   AF-A0A357T566-F1
#
_cell.length_a   1.000
_cell.length_b   1.000
_cell.length_c   1.000
_cell.angle_alpha   90.00
_cell.angle_beta   90.00
_cell.angle_gamma   90.00
#
_symmetry.space_group_name_H-M   'P 1'
#
loop_
_entity.id
_entity.type
_entity.pdbx_description
1 polymer ?
#
loop_
_entity_poly.entity_id
_entity_poly.type
_entity_poly.pdbx_seq_one_letter_code
_entity_poly.pdbx_strand_id
1 'polypeptide(L)'
;MEPISNKSFFTLTTKLVALVFLLLLSANPVSAAELKNSVETSNPPVKQFLSDFRELTLSPLHWEKKQWLTASLVLGTTVMLYNNDAKLFALVQEQRNEAWDLVSTVVQPLGNGLYLLPSLAGLYLYGCSA
;
A
#
# COMPACT_ATOMS: atom_id res chain seq x y z
N MET A 1 23.53 22.09 -25.77
CA MET A 1 22.92 21.43 -24.60
C MET A 1 21.55 22.09 -24.42
N GLU A 2 20.50 21.52 -25.02
CA GLU A 2 19.17 22.14 -24.97
C GLU A 2 18.45 21.78 -23.65
N PRO A 3 17.82 22.76 -22.98
CA PRO A 3 17.09 22.50 -21.75
C PRO A 3 15.80 21.71 -22.06
N ILE A 4 15.75 20.48 -21.55
CA ILE A 4 14.57 19.61 -21.65
C ILE A 4 13.38 20.32 -21.00
N SER A 5 12.36 20.64 -21.80
CA SER A 5 11.13 21.29 -21.35
C SER A 5 10.40 20.42 -20.33
N ASN A 6 10.31 20.90 -19.08
CA ASN A 6 9.71 20.23 -17.92
C ASN A 6 8.27 19.71 -18.18
N LYS A 7 7.52 20.38 -19.06
CA LYS A 7 6.16 19.97 -19.44
C LYS A 7 6.11 18.64 -20.19
N SER A 8 7.10 18.37 -21.06
CA SER A 8 7.17 17.11 -21.83
C SER A 8 7.50 15.94 -20.91
N PHE A 9 8.43 16.15 -19.96
CA PHE A 9 8.83 15.16 -18.96
C PHE A 9 7.67 14.80 -18.02
N PHE A 10 6.91 15.80 -17.55
CA PHE A 10 5.74 15.56 -16.70
C PHE A 10 4.61 14.80 -17.44
N THR A 11 4.42 15.10 -18.73
CA THR A 11 3.43 14.41 -19.56
C THR A 11 3.82 12.96 -19.83
N LEU A 12 5.11 12.70 -20.05
CA LEU A 12 5.65 11.37 -20.27
C LEU A 12 5.56 10.49 -19.02
N THR A 13 5.99 11.02 -17.88
CA THR A 13 5.95 10.32 -16.58
C THR A 13 4.52 9.97 -16.19
N THR A 14 3.57 10.89 -16.36
CA THR A 14 2.15 10.62 -16.10
C THR A 14 1.61 9.49 -16.98
N LYS A 15 1.96 9.46 -18.28
CA LYS A 15 1.56 8.37 -19.18
C LYS A 15 2.18 7.03 -18.79
N LEU A 16 3.42 7.04 -18.32
CA LEU A 16 4.15 5.83 -17.92
C LEU A 16 3.57 5.23 -16.63
N VAL A 17 3.25 6.07 -15.64
CA VAL A 17 2.55 5.64 -14.42
C VAL A 17 1.16 5.08 -14.75
N ALA A 18 0.40 5.75 -15.63
CA ALA A 18 -0.90 5.26 -16.07
C ALA A 18 -0.78 3.90 -16.78
N LEU A 19 0.22 3.70 -17.63
CA LEU A 19 0.47 2.44 -18.34
C LEU A 19 0.89 1.31 -17.39
N VAL A 20 1.73 1.59 -16.39
CA VAL A 20 2.09 0.62 -15.35
C VAL A 20 0.87 0.26 -14.51
N PHE A 21 0.05 1.23 -14.13
CA PHE A 21 -1.21 0.98 -13.43
C PHE A 21 -2.15 0.11 -14.27
N LEU A 22 -2.29 0.39 -15.57
CA LEU A 22 -3.11 -0.40 -16.50
C LEU A 22 -2.58 -1.82 -16.71
N LEU A 23 -1.26 -1.98 -16.76
CA LEU A 23 -0.59 -3.28 -16.81
C LEU A 23 -0.80 -4.07 -15.52
N LEU A 24 -0.72 -3.43 -14.35
CA LEU A 24 -1.01 -4.06 -13.06
C LEU A 24 -2.48 -4.48 -12.92
N LEU A 25 -3.42 -3.75 -13.53
CA LEU A 25 -4.81 -4.20 -13.63
C LEU A 25 -4.97 -5.45 -14.53
N SER A 26 -4.20 -5.53 -15.62
CA SER A 26 -4.25 -6.66 -16.56
C SER A 26 -3.44 -7.89 -16.11
N ALA A 27 -2.48 -7.71 -15.20
CA ALA A 27 -1.53 -8.75 -14.78
C ALA A 27 -1.99 -9.56 -13.57
N ASN A 28 -3.17 -9.28 -13.00
CA ASN A 28 -3.81 -10.23 -12.09
C ASN A 28 -4.40 -11.36 -12.94
N PRO A 29 -3.88 -12.60 -12.88
CA PRO A 29 -4.61 -13.73 -13.44
C PRO A 29 -5.80 -13.94 -12.51
N VAL A 30 -6.92 -13.26 -12.78
CA VAL A 30 -8.22 -13.75 -12.32
C VAL A 30 -8.33 -15.14 -12.94
N SER A 31 -8.09 -16.15 -12.12
CA SER A 31 -8.12 -17.54 -12.52
C SER A 31 -9.42 -17.78 -13.26
N ALA A 32 -9.36 -18.39 -14.45
CA ALA A 32 -10.54 -18.72 -15.23
C ALA A 32 -11.54 -19.62 -14.45
N ALA A 33 -11.06 -20.28 -13.38
CA ALA A 33 -11.88 -21.03 -12.44
C ALA A 33 -12.74 -20.12 -11.52
N GLU A 34 -12.26 -18.94 -11.15
CA GLU A 34 -12.99 -17.93 -10.35
C GLU A 34 -14.00 -17.15 -11.19
N LEU A 35 -13.68 -16.95 -12.47
CA LEU A 35 -14.56 -16.31 -13.44
C LEU A 35 -15.79 -17.19 -13.76
N LYS A 36 -15.63 -18.52 -13.78
CA LYS A 36 -16.75 -19.45 -14.02
C LYS A 36 -17.77 -19.47 -12.87
N ASN A 37 -17.31 -19.34 -11.61
CA ASN A 37 -18.19 -19.31 -10.45
C ASN A 37 -18.86 -17.95 -10.23
N SER A 38 -18.22 -16.85 -10.66
CA SER A 38 -18.78 -15.49 -10.51
C SER A 38 -19.76 -15.11 -11.62
N VAL A 39 -19.65 -15.70 -12.82
CA VAL A 39 -20.57 -15.49 -13.94
C VAL A 39 -21.98 -16.03 -13.68
N GLU A 40 -22.15 -17.05 -12.84
CA GLU A 40 -23.47 -17.55 -12.47
C GLU A 40 -24.27 -16.58 -11.55
N THR A 41 -23.60 -15.56 -11.00
CA THR A 41 -24.20 -14.58 -10.06
C THR A 41 -23.87 -13.12 -10.39
N SER A 42 -23.56 -12.76 -11.63
CA SER A 42 -23.04 -11.41 -11.91
C SER A 42 -24.15 -10.36 -12.16
N ASN A 43 -24.39 -9.51 -11.16
CA ASN A 43 -24.53 -8.07 -11.45
C ASN A 43 -23.18 -7.57 -12.03
N PRO A 44 -23.15 -6.56 -12.91
CA PRO A 44 -21.91 -6.14 -13.56
C PRO A 44 -20.86 -5.69 -12.52
N PRO A 45 -19.59 -6.10 -12.65
CA PRO A 45 -18.55 -5.92 -11.62
C PRO A 45 -18.35 -4.46 -11.19
N VAL A 46 -18.59 -3.51 -12.09
CA VAL A 46 -18.53 -2.06 -11.81
C VAL A 46 -19.63 -1.62 -10.83
N LYS A 47 -20.83 -2.21 -10.91
CA LYS A 47 -21.96 -1.85 -10.07
C LYS A 47 -21.75 -2.32 -8.63
N GLN A 48 -21.15 -3.50 -8.46
CA GLN A 48 -20.81 -4.02 -7.13
C GLN A 48 -19.70 -3.18 -6.49
N PHE A 49 -18.61 -2.91 -7.22
CA PHE A 49 -17.55 -2.01 -6.73
C PHE A 49 -18.09 -0.63 -6.32
N LEU A 50 -18.97 -0.03 -7.13
CA LEU A 50 -19.55 1.27 -6.82
C LEU A 50 -20.50 1.21 -5.60
N SER A 51 -21.21 0.09 -5.44
CA SER A 51 -22.06 -0.14 -4.27
C SER A 51 -21.22 -0.25 -3.00
N ASP A 52 -20.18 -1.08 -3.01
CA ASP A 52 -19.30 -1.30 -1.86
C ASP A 52 -18.55 -0.01 -1.50
N PHE A 53 -18.08 0.75 -2.49
CA PHE A 53 -17.44 2.05 -2.26
C PHE A 53 -18.41 3.05 -1.63
N ARG A 54 -19.67 3.09 -2.09
CA ARG A 54 -20.70 3.94 -1.50
C ARG A 54 -20.98 3.54 -0.05
N GLU A 55 -21.06 2.25 0.23
CA GLU A 55 -21.29 1.74 1.58
C GLU A 55 -20.12 2.10 2.52
N LEU A 56 -18.88 1.93 2.08
CA LEU A 56 -17.68 2.30 2.85
C LEU A 56 -17.62 3.79 3.15
N THR A 57 -17.92 4.64 2.15
CA THR A 57 -17.88 6.10 2.32
C THR A 57 -18.99 6.64 3.22
N LEU A 58 -20.16 6.01 3.20
CA LEU A 58 -21.29 6.37 4.07
C LEU A 58 -21.26 5.63 5.41
N SER A 59 -20.37 4.65 5.60
CA SER A 59 -20.26 3.85 6.82
C SER A 59 -20.17 4.71 8.09
N PRO A 60 -19.33 5.77 8.15
CA PRO A 60 -19.21 6.58 9.36
C PRO A 60 -20.52 7.24 9.81
N LEU A 61 -21.41 7.58 8.87
CA LEU A 61 -22.72 8.18 9.19
C LEU A 61 -23.65 7.22 9.95
N HIS A 62 -23.42 5.93 9.81
CA HIS A 62 -24.24 4.87 10.41
C HIS A 62 -23.57 4.24 11.64
N TRP A 63 -22.44 4.79 12.10
CA TRP A 63 -21.72 4.24 13.23
C TRP A 63 -22.47 4.40 14.55
N GLU A 64 -22.47 3.34 15.34
CA GLU A 64 -22.92 3.35 16.71
C GLU A 64 -21.96 4.15 17.62
N LYS A 65 -22.45 4.58 18.79
CA LYS A 65 -21.65 5.34 19.76
C LYS A 65 -20.32 4.67 20.12
N LYS A 66 -20.31 3.34 20.23
CA LYS A 66 -19.10 2.56 20.52
C LYS A 66 -18.06 2.66 19.40
N GLN A 67 -18.51 2.65 18.14
CA GLN A 67 -17.63 2.77 16.98
C GLN A 67 -17.02 4.17 16.90
N TRP A 68 -17.82 5.21 17.15
CA TRP A 68 -17.31 6.58 17.25
C TRP A 68 -16.28 6.75 18.36
N LEU A 69 -16.52 6.18 19.55
CA LEU A 69 -15.56 6.22 20.66
C LEU A 69 -14.25 5.50 20.31
N THR A 70 -14.35 4.34 19.65
CA THR A 70 -13.18 3.60 19.20
C THR A 70 -12.39 4.41 18.17
N ALA A 71 -13.08 4.99 17.19
CA ALA A 71 -12.45 5.82 16.16
C ALA A 71 -11.80 7.07 16.75
N SER A 72 -12.45 7.75 17.71
CA SER A 72 -11.88 8.93 18.35
C SER A 72 -10.66 8.59 19.19
N LEU A 73 -10.65 7.42 19.85
CA LEU A 73 -9.49 6.96 20.61
C LEU A 73 -8.32 6.69 19.67
N VAL A 74 -8.55 5.93 18.59
CA VAL A 74 -7.52 5.63 17.58
C VAL A 74 -6.98 6.92 16.96
N LEU A 75 -7.86 7.81 16.48
CA LEU A 75 -7.45 9.09 15.88
C LEU A 75 -6.72 9.99 16.88
N GLY A 76 -7.22 10.09 18.11
CA GLY A 76 -6.60 10.87 19.17
C GLY A 76 -5.19 10.38 19.50
N THR A 77 -5.02 9.07 19.65
CA THR A 77 -3.70 8.45 19.86
C THR A 77 -2.79 8.71 18.66
N THR A 78 -3.28 8.54 17.42
CA THR A 78 -2.47 8.80 16.22
C THR A 78 -2.01 10.25 16.13
N VAL A 79 -2.90 11.22 16.36
CA VAL A 79 -2.55 12.65 16.35
C VAL A 79 -1.57 12.98 17.47
N MET A 80 -1.76 12.41 18.66
CA MET A 80 -0.84 12.57 19.78
C MET A 80 0.56 12.06 19.43
N LEU A 81 0.66 10.87 18.83
CA LEU A 81 1.93 10.28 18.41
C LEU A 81 2.58 11.10 17.30
N TYR A 82 1.81 11.50 16.29
CA TYR A 82 2.28 12.33 15.17
C TYR A 82 2.90 13.65 15.65
N ASN A 83 2.22 14.34 16.57
CA ASN A 83 2.73 15.60 17.12
C ASN A 83 3.99 15.44 18.00
N ASN A 84 4.26 14.23 18.50
CA ASN A 84 5.43 13.93 19.32
C ASN A 84 6.45 13.04 18.60
N ASP A 85 6.31 12.87 17.28
CA ASP A 85 7.17 11.99 16.47
C ASP A 85 8.65 12.35 16.64
N ALA A 86 9.00 13.63 16.53
CA ALA A 86 10.38 14.10 16.71
C ALA A 86 10.95 13.80 18.11
N LYS A 87 10.12 13.85 19.16
CA LYS A 87 10.56 13.53 20.53
C LYS A 87 10.76 12.03 20.70
N LEU A 88 9.84 11.21 20.15
CA LEU A 88 9.96 9.76 20.15
C LEU A 88 11.22 9.32 19.39
N PHE A 89 11.47 9.94 18.24
CA PHE A 89 12.69 9.72 17.47
C PHE A 89 13.94 10.07 18.28
N ALA A 90 13.97 11.23 18.93
CA ALA A 90 15.09 11.64 19.78
C ALA A 90 15.33 10.65 20.93
N LEU A 91 14.28 10.21 21.63
CA LEU A 91 14.38 9.23 22.72
C LEU A 91 14.93 7.87 22.24
N VAL A 92 14.49 7.39 21.08
CA VAL A 92 15.01 6.15 20.48
C VAL A 92 16.48 6.34 20.09
N GLN A 93 16.82 7.48 19.51
CA GLN A 93 18.18 7.79 19.07
C GLN A 93 19.15 7.96 20.25
N GLU A 94 18.69 8.48 21.39
CA GLU A 94 19.47 8.60 22.63
C GLU A 94 19.84 7.24 23.23
N GLN A 95 19.01 6.20 23.01
CA GLN A 95 19.26 4.83 23.49
C GLN A 95 20.05 3.97 22.49
N ARG A 96 20.50 4.56 21.37
CA ARG A 96 21.28 3.86 20.34
C ARG A 96 22.63 3.42 20.92
N ASN A 97 23.00 2.17 20.63
CA ASN A 97 24.29 1.60 20.99
C ASN A 97 24.81 0.72 19.84
N GLU A 98 26.05 0.22 19.97
CA GLU A 98 26.70 -0.58 18.92
C GLU A 98 25.92 -1.85 18.54
N ALA A 99 25.19 -2.46 19.48
CA ALA A 99 24.36 -3.63 19.19
C ALA A 99 23.17 -3.27 18.29
N TRP A 100 22.52 -2.14 18.54
CA TRP A 100 21.43 -1.63 17.68
C TRP A 100 21.92 -1.24 16.29
N ASP A 101 23.16 -0.78 16.16
CA ASP A 101 23.78 -0.46 14.87
C ASP A 101 24.04 -1.67 14.00
N LEU A 102 24.50 -2.75 14.63
CA LEU A 102 24.72 -4.00 13.94
C LEU A 102 23.39 -4.61 13.46
N VAL A 103 22.37 -4.60 14.32
CA VAL A 103 21.01 -5.05 13.95
C VAL A 103 20.45 -4.22 12.79
N SER A 104 20.59 -2.89 12.86
CA SER A 104 20.16 -1.98 11.79
C SER A 104 20.81 -2.33 10.44
N THR A 105 22.11 -2.64 10.45
CA THR A 105 22.86 -3.02 9.24
C THR A 105 22.34 -4.30 8.59
N VAL A 106 21.89 -5.28 9.39
CA VAL A 106 21.32 -6.55 8.88
C VAL A 106 19.91 -6.37 8.34
N VAL A 107 19.11 -5.49 8.96
CA VAL A 107 17.68 -5.32 8.63
C VAL A 107 17.46 -4.29 7.51
N GLN A 108 18.32 -3.27 7.40
CA GLN A 108 18.22 -2.22 6.37
C GLN A 108 18.02 -2.75 4.93
N PRO A 109 18.74 -3.80 4.48
CA PRO A 109 18.54 -4.36 3.15
C PRO A 109 17.12 -4.86 2.89
N LEU A 110 16.39 -5.33 3.91
CA LEU A 110 15.01 -5.82 3.75
C LEU A 110 14.03 -4.70 3.33
N GLY A 111 14.29 -3.46 3.75
CA GLY A 111 13.49 -2.31 3.33
C GLY A 111 13.91 -1.72 1.97
N ASN A 112 15.06 -2.15 1.44
CA ASN A 112 15.56 -1.65 0.17
C ASN A 112 15.05 -2.52 -0.98
N GLY A 113 14.25 -1.92 -1.86
CA GLY A 113 13.63 -2.59 -3.00
C GLY A 113 14.62 -3.34 -3.90
N LEU A 114 15.88 -2.91 -4.00
CA LEU A 114 16.89 -3.61 -4.79
C LEU A 114 17.23 -5.02 -4.25
N TYR A 115 17.16 -5.22 -2.94
CA TYR A 115 17.38 -6.52 -2.30
C TYR A 115 16.07 -7.29 -2.10
N LEU A 116 14.96 -6.57 -1.90
CA LEU A 116 13.64 -7.16 -1.72
C LEU A 116 13.06 -7.73 -3.03
N LEU A 117 13.24 -7.06 -4.17
CA LEU A 117 12.63 -7.51 -5.43
C LEU A 117 13.13 -8.89 -5.91
N PRO A 118 14.45 -9.20 -5.89
CA PRO A 118 14.92 -10.53 -6.27
C PRO A 118 14.46 -11.63 -5.31
N SER A 119 14.43 -11.34 -4.00
CA SER A 119 13.96 -12.31 -3.00
C SER A 119 12.46 -12.58 -3.13
N LEU A 120 11.66 -11.55 -3.40
CA LEU A 120 10.23 -11.68 -3.67
C LEU A 120 9.96 -12.47 -4.96
N ALA A 121 10.74 -12.20 -6.03
CA ALA A 121 10.68 -12.97 -7.27
C ALA A 121 11.02 -14.44 -7.05
N GLY A 122 12.07 -14.74 -6.25
CA GLY A 122 12.44 -16.10 -5.89
C GLY A 122 11.33 -16.84 -5.12
N LEU A 123 10.72 -16.19 -4.13
CA LEU A 123 9.59 -16.76 -3.38
C LEU A 123 8.37 -17.01 -4.27
N TYR A 124 8.07 -16.09 -5.19
CA TYR A 124 6.97 -16.25 -6.15
C TYR A 124 7.20 -17.45 -7.09
N LEU A 125 8.41 -17.58 -7.62
CA LEU A 125 8.79 -18.73 -8.45
C LEU A 125 8.75 -20.05 -7.68
N TYR A 126 9.23 -20.07 -6.43
CA TYR A 126 9.17 -21.25 -5.55
C TYR A 126 7.72 -21.68 -5.31
N GLY A 127 6.84 -20.74 -4.94
CA GLY A 127 5.42 -21.01 -4.73
C GLY A 127 4.66 -21.43 -5.99
N CYS A 128 5.16 -21.08 -7.18
CA CYS A 128 4.60 -21.56 -8.44
C CYS A 128 5.07 -22.98 -8.79
N SER A 129 6.19 -23.43 -8.20
CA SER A 129 6.78 -24.77 -8.42
C SER A 129 6.45 -25.81 -7.34
N ALA A 130 5.84 -25.39 -6.23
CA ALA A 130 5.43 -26.22 -5.10
C ALA A 130 3.92 -26.54 -5.18
#